data_AF-A0A8T4EE20-F1
#
_entry.id   AF-A0A8T4EE20-F1
#
_cell.length_a   1.000
_cell.length_b   1.000
_cell.length_c   1.000
_cell.angle_alpha   90.00
_cell.angle_beta   90.00
_cell.angle_gamma   90.00
#
_symmetry.space_group_name_H-M   'P 1'
#
loop_
_entity.id
_entity.type
_entity.pdbx_description
1 polymer ?
#
loop_
_entity_poly.entity_id
_entity_poly.type
_entity_poly.pdbx_seq_one_letter_code
_entity_poly.pdbx_strand_id
1 'polypeptide(L)'
;MKPTDDNEAPSDDTPIDDEEPFDVEIEIRRKRKLRRKRSPGREYASLISFAAWAIFTVIWLFFFASGYGLFQNIAVVFIALLIIGAFNALIWIPSVEGRKPKASAVSGILWIAFLIIWIMFLAVGFGFYENIGIALASFLIIGAVNILLWMPKHGDEGGARISAISAVGWLTFLVLWLPFADNFSASIYPINFYQSASIVLFSLLLMLILVIAPWRNKMQITIDDHVSVGSRPKATIGLLFLWILFLAIWMWIFAIDFSGYQNSAAVLFSFAIYVAITIGLWLPWARRRDEGPESWFSIGLAFAWVLTLALWFWFFADNFDMYQNLAIFLVSLLAMAAISGSAQWLKWHDFEAMDWED
;
A
#
# COMPACT_ATOMS: atom_id res chain seq x y z
N MET A 1 49.53 -35.70 21.52
CA MET A 1 48.12 -36.09 21.48
C MET A 1 47.63 -36.23 22.91
N LYS A 2 46.80 -35.30 23.36
CA LYS A 2 46.06 -35.39 24.64
C LYS A 2 44.58 -35.57 24.24
N PRO A 3 43.87 -36.56 24.79
CA PRO A 3 42.42 -36.63 24.64
C PRO A 3 41.83 -35.58 25.58
N THR A 4 41.01 -34.69 25.04
CA THR A 4 40.18 -33.78 25.82
C THR A 4 38.89 -34.53 26.09
N ASP A 5 38.81 -35.05 27.30
CA ASP A 5 37.62 -35.62 27.92
C ASP A 5 36.67 -34.47 28.37
N ASP A 6 35.43 -34.84 28.59
CA ASP A 6 34.45 -34.16 29.45
C ASP A 6 33.83 -32.85 28.94
N ASN A 7 32.87 -33.00 28.02
CA ASN A 7 31.72 -32.10 27.95
C ASN A 7 30.47 -32.93 28.25
N GLU A 8 30.30 -33.33 29.51
CA GLU A 8 29.00 -33.71 30.07
C GLU A 8 28.09 -32.49 30.01
N ALA A 9 27.28 -32.41 28.95
CA ALA A 9 26.11 -31.56 28.97
C ALA A 9 25.16 -32.11 30.06
N PRO A 10 24.71 -31.29 31.03
CA PRO A 10 23.67 -31.73 31.94
C PRO A 10 22.43 -32.04 31.11
N SER A 11 22.08 -33.32 31.04
CA SER A 11 20.76 -33.78 30.60
C SER A 11 19.77 -33.32 31.65
N ASP A 12 19.33 -32.06 31.52
CA ASP A 12 18.13 -31.56 32.18
C ASP A 12 16.94 -32.19 31.46
N ASP A 13 16.77 -33.51 31.68
CA ASP A 13 15.54 -34.25 31.44
C ASP A 13 14.54 -33.80 32.51
N THR A 14 14.16 -32.52 32.46
CA THR A 14 12.92 -32.09 33.07
C THR A 14 11.82 -32.84 32.31
N PRO A 15 10.97 -33.63 32.99
CA PRO A 15 9.82 -34.25 32.36
C PRO A 15 9.06 -33.14 31.66
N ILE A 16 8.93 -33.24 30.35
CA ILE A 16 8.02 -32.40 29.57
C ILE A 16 6.67 -32.59 30.25
N ASP A 17 6.25 -31.57 31.01
CA ASP A 17 4.94 -31.49 31.64
C ASP A 17 3.94 -31.99 30.60
N ASP A 18 3.25 -33.08 30.94
CA ASP A 18 2.19 -33.67 30.14
C ASP A 18 1.27 -32.54 29.68
N GLU A 19 1.41 -32.12 28.41
CA GLU A 19 0.56 -31.11 27.81
C GLU A 19 -0.87 -31.63 27.95
N GLU A 20 -1.61 -31.10 28.93
CA GLU A 20 -2.99 -31.50 29.17
C GLU A 20 -3.73 -31.47 27.82
N PRO A 21 -4.36 -32.58 27.42
CA PRO A 21 -4.97 -32.70 26.10
C PRO A 21 -5.94 -31.54 25.94
N PHE A 22 -5.71 -30.72 24.91
CA PHE A 22 -6.53 -29.55 24.61
C PHE A 22 -7.99 -29.97 24.44
N ASP A 23 -8.77 -29.84 25.51
CA ASP A 23 -10.17 -30.25 25.53
C ASP A 23 -11.01 -29.20 24.80
N VAL A 24 -11.15 -29.43 23.50
CA VAL A 24 -11.96 -28.63 22.57
C VAL A 24 -13.38 -28.43 23.12
N GLU A 25 -13.93 -29.38 23.87
CA GLU A 25 -15.27 -29.34 24.45
C GLU A 25 -15.37 -28.29 25.57
N ILE A 26 -14.35 -28.20 26.43
CA ILE A 26 -14.24 -27.19 27.49
C ILE A 26 -14.08 -25.80 26.88
N GLU A 27 -13.23 -25.65 25.87
CA GLU A 27 -13.01 -24.38 25.15
C GLU A 27 -14.29 -23.91 24.43
N ILE A 28 -15.03 -24.82 23.79
CA ILE A 28 -16.32 -24.53 23.14
C ILE A 28 -17.38 -24.13 24.18
N ARG A 29 -17.46 -24.82 25.33
CA ARG A 29 -18.38 -24.46 26.43
C ARG A 29 -18.03 -23.10 27.03
N ARG A 30 -16.75 -22.80 27.19
CA ARG A 30 -16.26 -21.49 27.68
C ARG A 30 -16.63 -20.37 26.70
N LYS A 31 -16.40 -20.56 25.40
CA LYS A 31 -16.80 -19.62 24.35
C LYS A 31 -18.33 -19.44 24.24
N ARG A 32 -19.12 -20.52 24.42
CA ARG A 32 -20.60 -20.44 24.46
C ARG A 32 -21.11 -19.69 25.68
N LYS A 33 -20.52 -19.87 26.87
CA LYS A 33 -20.87 -19.10 28.08
C LYS A 33 -20.52 -17.62 27.93
N LEU A 34 -19.39 -17.30 27.30
CA LEU A 34 -18.99 -15.92 27.02
C LEU A 34 -19.91 -15.23 25.99
N ARG A 35 -20.38 -15.95 24.96
CA ARG A 35 -21.34 -15.42 23.97
C ARG A 35 -22.72 -15.11 24.56
N ARG A 36 -23.14 -15.78 25.64
CA ARG A 36 -24.51 -15.68 26.18
C ARG A 36 -24.78 -14.45 27.06
N LYS A 37 -23.78 -13.59 27.32
CA LYS A 37 -23.93 -12.34 28.08
C LYS A 37 -23.73 -11.08 27.22
N ARG A 38 -24.08 -11.10 25.93
CA ARG A 38 -24.33 -9.84 25.21
C ARG A 38 -25.65 -9.27 25.72
N SER A 39 -25.57 -8.26 26.57
CA SER A 39 -26.76 -7.55 27.05
C SER A 39 -27.40 -6.83 25.87
N PRO A 40 -28.68 -7.10 25.52
CA PRO A 40 -29.37 -6.43 24.41
C PRO A 40 -29.35 -4.90 24.53
N GLY A 41 -29.22 -4.37 25.75
CA GLY A 41 -29.11 -2.93 26.00
C GLY A 41 -27.96 -2.21 25.28
N ARG A 42 -26.83 -2.89 24.96
CA ARG A 42 -25.71 -2.25 24.24
C ARG A 42 -26.06 -1.95 22.78
N GLU A 43 -26.79 -2.87 22.14
CA GLU A 43 -27.23 -2.73 20.75
C GLU A 43 -28.26 -1.60 20.62
N TYR A 44 -29.24 -1.56 21.54
CA TYR A 44 -30.20 -0.46 21.60
C TYR A 44 -29.52 0.88 21.86
N ALA A 45 -28.51 0.94 22.75
CA ALA A 45 -27.79 2.17 23.02
C ALA A 45 -27.03 2.71 21.79
N SER A 46 -26.39 1.84 20.99
CA SER A 46 -25.75 2.26 19.73
C SER A 46 -26.76 2.73 18.68
N LEU A 47 -27.92 2.09 18.61
CA LEU A 47 -28.98 2.48 17.67
C LEU A 47 -29.59 3.83 18.05
N ILE A 48 -29.88 4.04 19.33
CA ILE A 48 -30.40 5.31 19.86
C ILE A 48 -29.38 6.44 19.67
N SER A 49 -28.09 6.18 19.94
CA SER A 49 -27.05 7.20 19.78
C SER A 49 -26.87 7.59 18.31
N PHE A 50 -26.93 6.63 17.38
CA PHE A 50 -26.91 6.92 15.95
C PHE A 50 -28.16 7.69 15.49
N ALA A 51 -29.35 7.31 15.96
CA ALA A 51 -30.58 8.03 15.66
C ALA A 51 -30.54 9.48 16.18
N ALA A 52 -30.06 9.69 17.41
CA ALA A 52 -29.87 11.02 17.99
C ALA A 52 -28.89 11.87 17.18
N TRP A 53 -27.78 11.29 16.73
CA TRP A 53 -26.84 11.96 15.81
C TRP A 53 -27.53 12.40 14.52
N ALA A 54 -28.22 11.47 13.85
CA ALA A 54 -28.86 11.74 12.57
C ALA A 54 -29.92 12.85 12.68
N ILE A 55 -30.77 12.79 13.72
CA ILE A 55 -31.78 13.83 14.00
C ILE A 55 -31.10 15.18 14.23
N PHE A 56 -30.05 15.23 15.04
CA PHE A 56 -29.28 16.44 15.27
C PHE A 56 -28.70 17.00 13.97
N THR A 57 -28.06 16.16 13.15
CA THR A 57 -27.46 16.59 11.87
C THR A 57 -28.51 17.16 10.92
N VAL A 58 -29.68 16.53 10.82
CA VAL A 58 -30.79 17.05 10.00
C VAL A 58 -31.25 18.41 10.51
N ILE A 59 -31.51 18.54 11.82
CA ILE A 59 -31.93 19.83 12.42
C ILE A 59 -30.86 20.90 12.21
N TRP A 60 -29.59 20.58 12.41
CA TRP A 60 -28.48 21.51 12.21
C TRP A 60 -28.43 22.01 10.76
N LEU A 61 -28.45 21.10 9.79
CA LEU A 61 -28.38 21.42 8.37
C LEU A 61 -29.56 22.28 7.90
N PHE A 62 -30.77 22.01 8.41
CA PHE A 62 -31.97 22.75 8.00
C PHE A 62 -32.09 24.14 8.63
N PHE A 63 -31.77 24.29 9.91
CA PHE A 63 -32.10 25.51 10.66
C PHE A 63 -30.92 26.42 10.95
N PHE A 64 -29.71 25.86 11.06
CA PHE A 64 -28.55 26.59 11.58
C PHE A 64 -27.44 26.76 10.55
N ALA A 65 -27.28 25.81 9.62
CA ALA A 65 -26.11 25.76 8.75
C ALA A 65 -25.94 26.97 7.81
N SER A 66 -27.03 27.67 7.47
CA SER A 66 -26.99 28.83 6.58
C SER A 66 -26.21 30.04 7.15
N GLY A 67 -26.09 30.12 8.48
CA GLY A 67 -25.33 31.18 9.16
C GLY A 67 -23.83 30.92 9.29
N TYR A 68 -23.36 29.76 8.83
CA TYR A 68 -21.99 29.29 9.02
C TYR A 68 -21.31 28.94 7.69
N GLY A 69 -20.00 29.14 7.60
CA GLY A 69 -19.20 28.68 6.47
C GLY A 69 -19.12 27.15 6.40
N LEU A 70 -18.70 26.62 5.24
CA LEU A 70 -18.55 25.17 5.03
C LEU A 70 -17.70 24.49 6.13
N PHE A 71 -16.55 25.07 6.47
CA PHE A 71 -15.66 24.54 7.50
C PHE A 71 -16.29 24.53 8.89
N GLN A 72 -17.00 25.60 9.27
CA GLN A 72 -17.71 25.67 10.56
C GLN A 72 -18.81 24.61 10.65
N ASN A 73 -19.57 24.41 9.58
CA ASN A 73 -20.57 23.36 9.51
C ASN A 73 -19.96 21.96 9.64
N ILE A 74 -18.85 21.71 8.96
CA ILE A 74 -18.10 20.45 9.09
C ILE A 74 -17.60 20.25 10.53
N ALA A 75 -17.06 21.29 11.19
CA ALA A 75 -16.61 21.20 12.57
C ALA A 75 -17.73 20.82 13.53
N VAL A 76 -18.94 21.39 13.37
CA VAL A 76 -20.09 21.05 14.22
C VAL A 76 -20.51 19.59 14.06
N VAL A 77 -20.50 19.06 12.83
CA VAL A 77 -20.74 17.63 12.57
C VAL A 77 -19.69 16.77 13.27
N PHE A 78 -18.41 17.16 13.22
CA PHE A 78 -17.34 16.45 13.94
C PHE A 78 -17.48 16.51 15.47
N ILE A 79 -17.87 17.65 16.04
CA ILE A 79 -18.16 17.77 17.50
C ILE A 79 -19.26 16.79 17.90
N ALA A 80 -20.35 16.73 17.13
CA ALA A 80 -21.44 15.81 17.40
C ALA A 80 -21.00 14.34 17.30
N LEU A 81 -20.21 14.00 16.28
CA LEU A 81 -19.61 12.68 16.14
C LEU A 81 -18.65 12.34 17.28
N LEU A 82 -17.87 13.31 17.78
CA LEU A 82 -16.97 13.12 18.92
C LEU A 82 -17.74 12.74 20.18
N ILE A 83 -18.80 13.51 20.50
CA ILE A 83 -19.62 13.29 21.70
C ILE A 83 -20.24 11.89 21.65
N ILE A 84 -20.81 11.52 20.51
CA ILE A 84 -21.52 10.24 20.34
C ILE A 84 -20.53 9.07 20.25
N GLY A 85 -19.40 9.26 19.57
CA GLY A 85 -18.30 8.31 19.52
C GLY A 85 -17.70 8.03 20.89
N ALA A 86 -17.45 9.07 21.69
CA ALA A 86 -16.95 8.92 23.06
C ALA A 86 -17.95 8.18 23.96
N PHE A 87 -19.25 8.50 23.85
CA PHE A 87 -20.30 7.80 24.58
C PHE A 87 -20.40 6.32 24.18
N ASN A 88 -20.39 6.02 22.88
CA ASN A 88 -20.39 4.65 22.39
C ASN A 88 -19.12 3.88 22.80
N ALA A 89 -17.95 4.51 22.78
CA ALA A 89 -16.70 3.91 23.23
C ALA A 89 -16.77 3.50 24.72
N LEU A 90 -17.34 4.35 25.58
CA LEU A 90 -17.55 4.05 27.00
C LEU A 90 -18.50 2.86 27.22
N ILE A 91 -19.52 2.70 26.37
CA ILE A 91 -20.49 1.60 26.47
C ILE A 91 -19.90 0.28 25.96
N TRP A 92 -19.17 0.35 24.84
CA TRP A 92 -18.74 -0.84 24.10
C TRP A 92 -17.44 -1.44 24.59
N ILE A 93 -16.50 -0.64 25.09
CA ILE A 93 -15.22 -1.14 25.57
C ILE A 93 -15.45 -1.75 26.97
N PRO A 94 -15.48 -3.08 27.10
CA PRO A 94 -15.66 -3.71 28.38
C PRO A 94 -14.48 -3.35 29.29
N SER A 95 -14.80 -3.04 30.55
CA SER A 95 -13.81 -2.73 31.59
C SER A 95 -12.67 -3.77 31.68
N VAL A 96 -12.99 -5.03 31.37
CA VAL A 96 -12.11 -6.20 31.44
C VAL A 96 -11.17 -6.35 30.24
N GLU A 97 -11.41 -5.63 29.13
CA GLU A 97 -10.52 -5.69 27.97
C GLU A 97 -9.18 -5.01 28.28
N GLY A 98 -8.10 -5.59 27.72
CA GLY A 98 -6.72 -5.17 27.95
C GLY A 98 -6.47 -3.70 27.59
N ARG A 99 -5.29 -3.18 27.97
CA ARG A 99 -4.91 -1.76 27.75
C ARG A 99 -4.95 -1.32 26.27
N LYS A 100 -4.84 -2.26 25.31
CA LYS A 100 -4.76 -1.99 23.87
C LYS A 100 -6.07 -1.43 23.26
N PRO A 101 -7.24 -2.09 23.37
CA PRO A 101 -8.52 -1.52 22.93
C PRO A 101 -8.81 -0.12 23.46
N LYS A 102 -8.57 0.10 24.78
CA LYS A 102 -8.77 1.40 25.42
C LYS A 102 -7.87 2.47 24.82
N ALA A 103 -6.59 2.17 24.62
CA ALA A 103 -5.64 3.10 23.98
C ALA A 103 -6.05 3.43 22.54
N SER A 104 -6.58 2.46 21.79
CA SER A 104 -7.05 2.67 20.41
C SER A 104 -8.32 3.53 20.34
N ALA A 105 -9.22 3.41 21.30
CA ALA A 105 -10.39 4.27 21.37
C ALA A 105 -10.03 5.69 21.78
N VAL A 106 -9.13 5.84 22.76
CA VAL A 106 -8.61 7.15 23.18
C VAL A 106 -7.90 7.84 22.02
N SER A 107 -7.11 7.12 21.23
CA SER A 107 -6.44 7.71 20.05
C SER A 107 -7.45 8.21 19.00
N GLY A 108 -8.54 7.47 18.76
CA GLY A 108 -9.64 7.92 17.91
C GLY A 108 -10.33 9.18 18.41
N ILE A 109 -10.62 9.27 19.72
CA ILE A 109 -11.24 10.47 20.33
C ILE A 109 -10.30 11.67 20.22
N LEU A 110 -9.02 11.50 20.53
CA LEU A 110 -8.00 12.54 20.41
C LEU A 110 -7.85 13.04 18.96
N TRP A 111 -7.94 12.14 17.98
CA TRP A 111 -7.92 12.51 16.56
C TRP A 111 -9.11 13.39 16.17
N ILE A 112 -10.33 13.02 16.57
CA ILE A 112 -11.51 13.85 16.28
C ILE A 112 -11.39 15.21 17.00
N ALA A 113 -10.90 15.23 18.24
CA ALA A 113 -10.66 16.48 18.99
C ALA A 113 -9.65 17.37 18.25
N PHE A 114 -8.57 16.78 17.74
CA PHE A 114 -7.60 17.48 16.89
C PHE A 114 -8.27 18.07 15.65
N LEU A 115 -9.09 17.30 14.91
CA LEU A 115 -9.77 17.81 13.72
C LEU A 115 -10.69 19.00 14.04
N ILE A 116 -11.41 18.95 15.16
CA ILE A 116 -12.27 20.06 15.59
C ILE A 116 -11.45 21.32 15.83
N ILE A 117 -10.35 21.20 16.60
CA ILE A 117 -9.46 22.32 16.88
C ILE A 117 -8.84 22.85 15.58
N TRP A 118 -8.37 21.95 14.72
CA TRP A 118 -7.77 22.31 13.44
C TRP A 118 -8.75 23.11 12.56
N ILE A 119 -9.96 22.59 12.35
CA ILE A 119 -10.95 23.21 11.47
C ILE A 119 -11.42 24.56 12.03
N MET A 120 -11.56 24.68 13.36
CA MET A 120 -12.05 25.91 14.00
C MET A 120 -11.01 27.04 14.01
N PHE A 121 -9.73 26.72 14.18
CA PHE A 121 -8.71 27.73 14.49
C PHE A 121 -7.61 27.84 13.44
N LEU A 122 -7.29 26.76 12.74
CA LEU A 122 -6.09 26.68 11.89
C LEU A 122 -6.43 26.62 10.41
N ALA A 123 -7.55 25.99 10.02
CA ALA A 123 -7.89 25.72 8.62
C ALA A 123 -8.05 26.96 7.73
N VAL A 124 -8.36 28.12 8.32
CA VAL A 124 -8.55 29.39 7.58
C VAL A 124 -7.28 29.83 6.85
N GLY A 125 -6.10 29.46 7.36
CA GLY A 125 -4.82 29.80 6.73
C GLY A 125 -4.39 28.88 5.57
N PHE A 126 -5.16 27.83 5.28
CA PHE A 126 -4.78 26.79 4.33
C PHE A 126 -5.83 26.60 3.23
N GLY A 127 -5.39 26.18 2.05
CA GLY A 127 -6.26 25.80 0.95
C GLY A 127 -7.11 24.57 1.28
N PHE A 128 -8.14 24.31 0.46
CA PHE A 128 -9.00 23.15 0.65
C PHE A 128 -8.23 21.82 0.60
N TYR A 129 -7.37 21.64 -0.40
CA TYR A 129 -6.56 20.41 -0.54
C TYR A 129 -5.55 20.24 0.59
N GLU A 130 -4.94 21.33 1.05
CA GLU A 130 -4.01 21.30 2.20
C GLU A 130 -4.70 20.85 3.47
N ASN A 131 -5.90 21.38 3.74
CA ASN A 131 -6.73 20.96 4.87
C ASN A 131 -7.11 19.48 4.80
N ILE A 132 -7.46 18.96 3.61
CA ILE A 132 -7.69 17.52 3.41
C ILE A 132 -6.40 16.73 3.68
N GLY A 133 -5.26 17.21 3.17
CA GLY A 133 -3.95 16.62 3.41
C GLY A 133 -3.64 16.49 4.90
N ILE A 134 -3.82 17.56 5.67
CA ILE A 134 -3.59 17.55 7.13
C ILE A 134 -4.54 16.58 7.85
N ALA A 135 -5.82 16.56 7.46
CA ALA A 135 -6.79 15.64 8.04
C ALA A 135 -6.42 14.16 7.79
N LEU A 136 -6.05 13.81 6.56
CA LEU A 136 -5.61 12.46 6.21
C LEU A 136 -4.27 12.09 6.85
N ALA A 137 -3.30 13.02 6.88
CA ALA A 137 -2.00 12.81 7.51
C ALA A 137 -2.13 12.53 9.01
N SER A 138 -2.95 13.32 9.72
CA SER A 138 -3.22 13.07 11.15
C SER A 138 -3.91 11.73 11.39
N PHE A 139 -4.81 11.29 10.52
CA PHE A 139 -5.44 9.97 10.58
C PHE A 139 -4.41 8.85 10.42
N LEU A 140 -3.51 8.98 9.44
CA LEU A 140 -2.44 8.03 9.20
C LEU A 140 -1.48 7.95 10.40
N ILE A 141 -1.13 9.07 11.04
CA ILE A 141 -0.31 9.09 12.26
C ILE A 141 -0.99 8.29 13.39
N ILE A 142 -2.30 8.45 13.57
CA ILE A 142 -3.07 7.68 14.56
C ILE A 142 -3.10 6.19 14.19
N GLY A 143 -3.22 5.88 12.91
CA GLY A 143 -3.04 4.53 12.37
C GLY A 143 -1.68 3.94 12.73
N ALA A 144 -0.58 4.68 12.56
CA ALA A 144 0.77 4.26 12.92
C ALA A 144 0.91 4.00 14.43
N VAL A 145 0.34 4.86 15.27
CA VAL A 145 0.31 4.65 16.73
C VAL A 145 -0.44 3.38 17.08
N ASN A 146 -1.58 3.12 16.43
CA ASN A 146 -2.35 1.89 16.64
C ASN A 146 -1.57 0.65 16.16
N ILE A 147 -0.92 0.71 15.00
CA ILE A 147 -0.01 -0.36 14.52
C ILE A 147 1.07 -0.65 15.58
N LEU A 148 1.69 0.39 16.14
CA LEU A 148 2.69 0.26 17.19
C LEU A 148 2.14 -0.40 18.47
N LEU A 149 0.86 -0.17 18.81
CA LEU A 149 0.21 -0.75 19.99
C LEU A 149 -0.22 -2.21 19.78
N TRP A 150 -0.71 -2.53 18.59
CA TRP A 150 -1.30 -3.83 18.29
C TRP A 150 -0.27 -4.86 17.86
N MET A 151 0.71 -4.46 17.05
CA MET A 151 1.72 -5.38 16.53
C MET A 151 2.79 -5.71 17.58
N PRO A 152 3.12 -7.00 17.77
CA PRO A 152 4.16 -7.42 18.69
C PRO A 152 5.55 -6.87 18.32
N LYS A 153 6.42 -6.77 19.33
CA LYS A 153 7.76 -6.19 19.16
C LYS A 153 8.83 -7.20 18.73
N HIS A 154 8.58 -8.49 18.88
CA HIS A 154 9.60 -9.54 18.79
C HIS A 154 9.27 -10.55 17.68
N GLY A 155 10.31 -11.26 17.22
CA GLY A 155 10.20 -12.28 16.19
C GLY A 155 9.85 -11.72 14.81
N ASP A 156 9.22 -12.57 14.01
CA ASP A 156 8.84 -12.32 12.62
C ASP A 156 7.88 -11.13 12.46
N GLU A 157 7.12 -10.86 13.51
CA GLU A 157 6.14 -9.78 13.60
C GLU A 157 6.81 -8.39 13.71
N GLY A 158 8.04 -8.32 14.21
CA GLY A 158 8.82 -7.08 14.31
C GLY A 158 9.13 -6.47 12.94
N GLY A 159 9.45 -7.31 11.94
CA GLY A 159 9.67 -6.87 10.57
C GLY A 159 8.40 -6.33 9.91
N ALA A 160 7.27 -6.99 10.16
CA ALA A 160 5.96 -6.53 9.70
C ALA A 160 5.58 -5.18 10.32
N ARG A 161 5.88 -4.97 11.60
CA ARG A 161 5.64 -3.70 12.31
C ARG A 161 6.44 -2.56 11.70
N ILE A 162 7.75 -2.74 11.46
CA ILE A 162 8.60 -1.73 10.81
C ILE A 162 8.09 -1.42 9.40
N SER A 163 7.73 -2.45 8.64
CA SER A 163 7.20 -2.30 7.28
C SER A 163 5.91 -1.49 7.25
N ALA A 164 4.96 -1.84 8.11
CA ALA A 164 3.67 -1.16 8.20
C ALA A 164 3.83 0.32 8.60
N ILE A 165 4.68 0.61 9.59
CA ILE A 165 4.95 2.00 10.01
C ILE A 165 5.64 2.79 8.91
N SER A 166 6.59 2.18 8.19
CA SER A 166 7.31 2.83 7.10
C SER A 166 6.38 3.17 5.94
N ALA A 167 5.47 2.25 5.59
CA ALA A 167 4.44 2.48 4.58
C ALA A 167 3.49 3.61 5.00
N VAL A 168 3.02 3.62 6.25
CA VAL A 168 2.14 4.68 6.78
C VAL A 168 2.88 6.03 6.83
N GLY A 169 4.15 6.04 7.24
CA GLY A 169 4.98 7.24 7.27
C GLY A 169 5.17 7.84 5.87
N TRP A 170 5.39 7.00 4.86
CA TRP A 170 5.47 7.44 3.47
C TRP A 170 4.15 7.95 2.91
N LEU A 171 3.03 7.26 3.19
CA LEU A 171 1.70 7.76 2.81
C LEU A 171 1.40 9.11 3.48
N THR A 172 1.80 9.28 4.75
CA THR A 172 1.67 10.55 5.47
C THR A 172 2.47 11.64 4.77
N PHE A 173 3.71 11.33 4.36
CA PHE A 173 4.53 12.23 3.58
C PHE A 173 3.85 12.63 2.25
N LEU A 174 3.32 11.67 1.46
CA LEU A 174 2.66 11.99 0.19
C LEU A 174 1.44 12.90 0.35
N VAL A 175 0.61 12.56 1.33
CA VAL A 175 -0.62 13.29 1.63
C VAL A 175 -0.34 14.73 2.08
N LEU A 176 0.81 14.97 2.73
CA LEU A 176 1.27 16.32 3.07
C LEU A 176 2.02 16.99 1.91
N TRP A 177 2.83 16.25 1.16
CA TRP A 177 3.66 16.83 0.11
C TRP A 177 2.81 17.37 -1.05
N LEU A 178 1.88 16.57 -1.58
CA LEU A 178 1.15 16.92 -2.81
C LEU A 178 0.34 18.23 -2.67
N PRO A 179 -0.44 18.46 -1.60
CA PRO A 179 -1.21 19.69 -1.48
C PRO A 179 -0.35 20.92 -1.18
N PHE A 180 0.81 20.73 -0.56
CA PHE A 180 1.70 21.82 -0.12
C PHE A 180 2.83 22.11 -1.10
N ALA A 181 3.02 21.30 -2.14
CA ALA A 181 4.12 21.44 -3.09
C ALA A 181 4.11 22.81 -3.79
N ASP A 182 2.92 23.32 -4.14
CA ASP A 182 2.77 24.62 -4.79
C ASP A 182 3.20 25.76 -3.85
N ASN A 183 2.76 25.70 -2.59
CA ASN A 183 3.13 26.69 -1.58
C ASN A 183 4.63 26.60 -1.22
N PHE A 184 5.19 25.40 -1.14
CA PHE A 184 6.63 25.19 -0.97
C PHE A 184 7.43 25.81 -2.12
N SER A 185 6.96 25.62 -3.37
CA SER A 185 7.57 26.21 -4.57
C SER A 185 7.56 27.74 -4.54
N ALA A 186 6.45 28.33 -4.12
CA ALA A 186 6.30 29.78 -4.06
C ALA A 186 7.08 30.44 -2.91
N SER A 187 7.24 29.75 -1.77
CA SER A 187 7.71 30.37 -0.52
C SER A 187 9.14 30.00 -0.12
N ILE A 188 9.60 28.78 -0.43
CA ILE A 188 10.86 28.24 0.12
C ILE A 188 11.88 28.04 -1.00
N TYR A 189 11.55 27.22 -2.00
CA TYR A 189 12.46 26.89 -3.08
C TYR A 189 11.66 26.58 -4.34
N PRO A 190 11.88 27.32 -5.44
CA PRO A 190 11.12 27.12 -6.67
C PRO A 190 11.39 25.72 -7.21
N ILE A 191 10.37 24.87 -7.10
CA ILE A 191 10.34 23.54 -7.68
C ILE A 191 9.35 23.50 -8.83
N ASN A 192 9.75 22.87 -9.92
CA ASN A 192 8.80 22.55 -11.00
C ASN A 192 8.15 21.18 -10.77
N PHE A 193 7.20 20.86 -11.66
CA PHE A 193 6.48 19.59 -11.63
C PHE A 193 7.40 18.36 -11.61
N TYR A 194 8.46 18.33 -12.44
CA TYR A 194 9.37 17.18 -12.52
C TYR A 194 10.21 17.02 -11.25
N GLN A 195 10.66 18.12 -10.66
CA GLN A 195 11.36 18.07 -9.36
C GLN A 195 10.44 17.60 -8.24
N SER A 196 9.17 18.00 -8.25
CA SER A 196 8.16 17.46 -7.31
C SER A 196 7.95 15.95 -7.51
N ALA A 197 7.85 15.49 -8.77
CA ALA A 197 7.77 14.07 -9.09
C ALA A 197 9.02 13.30 -8.64
N SER A 198 10.21 13.90 -8.79
CA SER A 198 11.47 13.33 -8.29
C SER A 198 11.48 13.17 -6.77
N ILE A 199 10.99 14.16 -6.02
CA ILE A 199 10.85 14.08 -4.56
C ILE A 199 9.94 12.92 -4.15
N VAL A 200 8.82 12.75 -4.85
CA VAL A 200 7.92 11.60 -4.66
C VAL A 200 8.65 10.28 -4.94
N LEU A 201 9.41 10.17 -6.04
CA LEU A 201 10.17 8.96 -6.38
C LEU A 201 11.28 8.64 -5.38
N PHE A 202 12.05 9.64 -4.92
CA PHE A 202 13.06 9.44 -3.86
C PHE A 202 12.42 9.00 -2.54
N SER A 203 11.27 9.56 -2.17
CA SER A 203 10.54 9.14 -0.98
C SER A 203 10.02 7.71 -1.10
N LEU A 204 9.55 7.30 -2.29
CA LEU A 204 9.13 5.93 -2.58
C LEU A 204 10.31 4.97 -2.47
N LEU A 205 11.47 5.34 -3.01
CA LEU A 205 12.70 4.55 -2.90
C LEU A 205 13.07 4.34 -1.43
N LEU A 206 13.08 5.41 -0.62
CA LEU A 206 13.35 5.32 0.82
C LEU A 206 12.34 4.41 1.53
N MET A 207 11.04 4.57 1.23
CA MET A 207 9.99 3.71 1.77
C MET A 207 10.22 2.25 1.44
N LEU A 208 10.48 1.92 0.16
CA LEU A 208 10.72 0.56 -0.28
C LEU A 208 11.95 -0.04 0.43
N ILE A 209 13.03 0.73 0.63
CA ILE A 209 14.19 0.28 1.40
C ILE A 209 13.77 -0.08 2.82
N LEU A 210 13.03 0.79 3.50
CA LEU A 210 12.59 0.58 4.88
C LEU A 210 11.60 -0.60 5.02
N VAL A 211 10.71 -0.78 4.05
CA VAL A 211 9.74 -1.87 4.00
C VAL A 211 10.41 -3.20 3.71
N ILE A 212 11.37 -3.25 2.77
CA ILE A 212 12.00 -4.50 2.33
C ILE A 212 13.15 -4.92 3.25
N ALA A 213 13.84 -3.98 3.90
CA ALA A 213 15.02 -4.26 4.73
C ALA A 213 14.80 -5.35 5.80
N PRO A 214 13.69 -5.39 6.56
CA PRO A 214 13.43 -6.45 7.53
C PRO A 214 13.28 -7.85 6.92
N TRP A 215 12.96 -7.95 5.62
CA TRP A 215 12.68 -9.20 4.92
C TRP A 215 13.85 -9.68 4.06
N ARG A 216 14.96 -8.93 4.00
CA ARG A 216 16.11 -9.22 3.13
C ARG A 216 16.62 -10.67 3.24
N ASN A 217 16.62 -11.21 4.45
CA ASN A 217 17.12 -12.56 4.74
C ASN A 217 16.08 -13.66 4.50
N LYS A 218 14.80 -13.31 4.42
CA LYS A 218 13.67 -14.25 4.27
C LYS A 218 13.19 -14.43 2.83
N MET A 219 13.67 -13.61 1.90
CA MET A 219 13.35 -13.72 0.47
C MET A 219 14.12 -14.87 -0.20
N GLN A 220 13.91 -16.09 0.28
CA GLN A 220 14.30 -17.32 -0.38
C GLN A 220 13.03 -18.08 -0.71
N ILE A 221 12.71 -18.17 -2.00
CA ILE A 221 11.58 -18.95 -2.49
C ILE A 221 12.16 -20.29 -2.95
N THR A 222 11.80 -21.35 -2.24
CA THR A 222 12.05 -22.73 -2.66
C THR A 222 10.77 -23.23 -3.32
N ILE A 223 10.85 -23.61 -4.60
CA ILE A 223 9.73 -24.19 -5.33
C ILE A 223 10.15 -25.61 -5.76
N ASP A 224 9.38 -26.61 -5.31
CA ASP A 224 9.47 -28.03 -5.67
C ASP A 224 10.79 -28.76 -5.33
N ASP A 225 11.46 -28.41 -4.23
CA ASP A 225 12.66 -29.07 -3.66
C ASP A 225 13.89 -29.28 -4.58
N HIS A 226 13.77 -29.05 -5.89
CA HIS A 226 14.74 -29.44 -6.91
C HIS A 226 15.34 -28.26 -7.68
N VAL A 227 14.66 -27.10 -7.75
CA VAL A 227 15.17 -25.94 -8.50
C VAL A 227 15.10 -24.66 -7.67
N SER A 228 16.21 -24.34 -7.00
CA SER A 228 16.35 -23.06 -6.30
C SER A 228 16.27 -21.88 -7.28
N VAL A 229 15.43 -20.90 -6.98
CA VAL A 229 15.31 -19.63 -7.71
C VAL A 229 16.60 -18.78 -7.55
N GLY A 230 17.46 -19.13 -6.60
CA GLY A 230 18.75 -18.49 -6.37
C GLY A 230 18.63 -17.03 -5.93
N SER A 231 19.58 -16.19 -6.36
CA SER A 231 19.58 -14.75 -6.06
C SER A 231 18.69 -13.90 -6.97
N ARG A 232 17.95 -14.51 -7.90
CA ARG A 232 17.14 -13.79 -8.91
C ARG A 232 16.09 -12.85 -8.32
N PRO A 233 15.33 -13.22 -7.26
CA PRO A 233 14.37 -12.30 -6.67
C PRO A 233 15.06 -11.06 -6.08
N LYS A 234 16.20 -11.26 -5.40
CA LYS A 234 17.02 -10.18 -4.85
C LYS A 234 17.57 -9.26 -5.95
N ALA A 235 18.05 -9.84 -7.05
CA ALA A 235 18.53 -9.08 -8.20
C ALA A 235 17.40 -8.30 -8.89
N THR A 236 16.21 -8.88 -9.04
CA THR A 236 15.03 -8.20 -9.61
C THR A 236 14.62 -7.00 -8.75
N ILE A 237 14.57 -7.18 -7.42
CA ILE A 237 14.31 -6.09 -6.48
C ILE A 237 15.40 -5.00 -6.61
N GLY A 238 16.68 -5.39 -6.65
CA GLY A 238 17.79 -4.44 -6.85
C GLY A 238 17.68 -3.65 -8.15
N LEU A 239 17.31 -4.30 -9.25
CA LEU A 239 17.07 -3.64 -10.54
C LEU A 239 15.89 -2.68 -10.48
N LEU A 240 14.81 -3.03 -9.76
CA LEU A 240 13.68 -2.13 -9.54
C LEU A 240 14.12 -0.86 -8.79
N PHE A 241 14.93 -1.00 -7.74
CA PHE A 241 15.50 0.15 -7.03
C PHE A 241 16.36 1.03 -7.93
N LEU A 242 17.23 0.43 -8.75
CA LEU A 242 18.07 1.16 -9.69
C LEU A 242 17.25 1.90 -10.75
N TRP A 243 16.17 1.29 -11.24
CA TRP A 243 15.27 1.93 -12.20
C TRP A 243 14.52 3.11 -11.58
N ILE A 244 13.95 2.95 -10.37
CA ILE A 244 13.29 4.07 -9.66
C ILE A 244 14.30 5.20 -9.37
N LEU A 245 15.53 4.86 -8.96
CA LEU A 245 16.60 5.83 -8.74
C LEU A 245 16.95 6.58 -10.03
N PHE A 246 17.07 5.87 -11.16
CA PHE A 246 17.27 6.47 -12.47
C PHE A 246 16.14 7.46 -12.80
N LEU A 247 14.87 7.08 -12.60
CA LEU A 247 13.73 7.99 -12.83
C LEU A 247 13.80 9.22 -11.93
N ALA A 248 14.13 9.06 -10.65
CA ALA A 248 14.25 10.17 -9.71
C ALA A 248 15.34 11.16 -10.15
N ILE A 249 16.51 10.65 -10.58
CA ILE A 249 17.61 11.48 -11.11
C ILE A 249 17.20 12.15 -12.43
N TRP A 250 16.56 11.41 -13.34
CA TRP A 250 16.09 11.95 -14.61
C TRP A 250 15.13 13.12 -14.41
N MET A 251 14.12 12.93 -13.57
CA MET A 251 13.12 13.95 -13.26
C MET A 251 13.72 15.18 -12.56
N TRP A 252 14.79 15.01 -11.79
CA TRP A 252 15.45 16.13 -11.10
C TRP A 252 16.35 16.96 -12.02
N ILE A 253 17.17 16.28 -12.84
CA ILE A 253 18.27 16.92 -13.57
C ILE A 253 17.89 17.25 -15.01
N PHE A 254 17.31 16.28 -15.72
CA PHE A 254 17.21 16.35 -17.19
C PHE A 254 15.82 16.76 -17.67
N ALA A 255 14.76 16.38 -16.95
CA ALA A 255 13.40 16.47 -17.47
C ALA A 255 12.93 17.89 -17.85
N ILE A 256 13.56 18.94 -17.29
CA ILE A 256 13.24 20.34 -17.61
C ILE A 256 13.60 20.69 -19.06
N ASP A 257 14.63 20.05 -19.61
CA ASP A 257 15.15 20.32 -20.95
C ASP A 257 14.37 19.58 -22.05
N PHE A 258 13.37 18.78 -21.68
CA PHE A 258 12.59 17.93 -22.59
C PHE A 258 11.10 18.22 -22.52
N SER A 259 10.39 17.98 -23.62
CA SER A 259 8.93 18.06 -23.64
C SER A 259 8.31 16.99 -22.75
N GLY A 260 7.03 17.17 -22.37
CA GLY A 260 6.29 16.15 -21.62
C GLY A 260 6.24 14.79 -22.33
N TYR A 261 6.14 14.80 -23.67
CA TYR A 261 6.16 13.58 -24.48
C TYR A 261 7.54 12.92 -24.51
N GLN A 262 8.61 13.70 -24.67
CA GLN A 262 9.98 13.18 -24.61
C GLN A 262 10.32 12.60 -23.23
N ASN A 263 9.86 13.23 -22.15
CA ASN A 263 9.98 12.68 -20.79
C ASN A 263 9.21 11.36 -20.64
N SER A 264 8.00 11.28 -21.19
CA SER A 264 7.21 10.03 -21.20
C SER A 264 7.94 8.92 -21.97
N ALA A 265 8.55 9.24 -23.10
CA ALA A 265 9.37 8.32 -23.87
C ALA A 265 10.60 7.83 -23.08
N ALA A 266 11.31 8.71 -22.37
CA ALA A 266 12.45 8.34 -21.54
C ALA A 266 12.05 7.36 -20.41
N VAL A 267 10.89 7.59 -19.77
CA VAL A 267 10.32 6.66 -18.78
C VAL A 267 10.02 5.30 -19.40
N LEU A 268 9.32 5.25 -20.55
CA LEU A 268 8.97 4.01 -21.22
C LEU A 268 10.20 3.24 -21.72
N PHE A 269 11.18 3.94 -22.28
CA PHE A 269 12.39 3.32 -22.79
C PHE A 269 13.25 2.74 -21.66
N SER A 270 13.42 3.47 -20.54
CA SER A 270 14.12 2.95 -19.37
C SER A 270 13.38 1.77 -18.72
N PHE A 271 12.04 1.79 -18.71
CA PHE A 271 11.23 0.65 -18.26
C PHE A 271 11.43 -0.56 -19.15
N ALA A 272 11.47 -0.39 -20.47
CA ALA A 272 11.79 -1.47 -21.40
C ALA A 272 13.17 -2.05 -21.07
N ILE A 273 14.22 -1.23 -20.90
CA ILE A 273 15.55 -1.72 -20.51
C ILE A 273 15.48 -2.56 -19.21
N TYR A 274 14.78 -2.06 -18.18
CA TYR A 274 14.57 -2.80 -16.94
C TYR A 274 13.90 -4.17 -17.16
N VAL A 275 12.84 -4.21 -17.97
CA VAL A 275 12.11 -5.45 -18.31
C VAL A 275 13.00 -6.41 -19.09
N ALA A 276 13.77 -5.93 -20.07
CA ALA A 276 14.69 -6.76 -20.86
C ALA A 276 15.76 -7.43 -19.98
N ILE A 277 16.34 -6.68 -19.04
CA ILE A 277 17.32 -7.22 -18.09
C ILE A 277 16.66 -8.27 -17.18
N THR A 278 15.47 -7.97 -16.66
CA THR A 278 14.69 -8.91 -15.84
C THR A 278 14.38 -10.19 -16.62
N ILE A 279 13.91 -10.09 -17.86
CA ILE A 279 13.70 -11.24 -18.75
C ILE A 279 14.99 -12.06 -18.90
N GLY A 280 16.12 -11.42 -19.19
CA GLY A 280 17.41 -12.11 -19.31
C GLY A 280 17.84 -12.86 -18.04
N LEU A 281 17.51 -12.31 -16.87
CA LEU A 281 17.78 -12.93 -15.57
C LEU A 281 16.93 -14.19 -15.31
N TRP A 282 15.66 -14.17 -15.74
CA TRP A 282 14.70 -15.23 -15.48
C TRP A 282 14.61 -16.29 -16.58
N LEU A 283 14.97 -15.96 -17.82
CA LEU A 283 14.92 -16.84 -18.98
C LEU A 283 15.67 -18.17 -18.78
N PRO A 284 16.90 -18.23 -18.23
CA PRO A 284 17.57 -19.51 -18.00
C PRO A 284 16.90 -20.38 -16.94
N TRP A 285 16.19 -19.79 -15.98
CA TRP A 285 15.46 -20.54 -14.94
C TRP A 285 14.16 -21.11 -15.50
N ALA A 286 13.37 -20.29 -16.20
CA ALA A 286 12.12 -20.70 -16.82
C ALA A 286 12.33 -21.85 -17.83
N ARG A 287 13.40 -21.77 -18.65
CA ARG A 287 13.76 -22.85 -19.58
C ARG A 287 14.06 -24.21 -18.92
N ARG A 288 14.47 -24.24 -17.64
CA ARG A 288 14.75 -25.49 -16.92
C ARG A 288 13.52 -26.18 -16.36
N ARG A 289 12.38 -25.49 -16.31
CA ARG A 289 11.14 -26.02 -15.76
C ARG A 289 10.21 -26.63 -16.81
N ASP A 290 10.62 -26.64 -18.07
CA ASP A 290 9.74 -26.93 -19.20
C ASP A 290 8.44 -26.09 -19.20
N GLU A 291 8.41 -25.00 -18.41
CA GLU A 291 7.41 -23.93 -18.49
C GLU A 291 7.68 -23.25 -19.85
N GLY A 292 6.92 -23.71 -20.85
CA GLY A 292 7.33 -23.69 -22.25
C GLY A 292 7.59 -22.32 -22.91
N PRO A 293 8.00 -22.33 -24.21
CA PRO A 293 8.18 -21.15 -25.06
C PRO A 293 6.92 -20.26 -25.18
N GLU A 294 5.80 -20.74 -24.69
CA GLU A 294 4.47 -20.19 -24.86
C GLU A 294 4.20 -18.84 -24.18
N SER A 295 4.84 -18.55 -23.06
CA SER A 295 4.74 -17.26 -22.37
C SER A 295 5.65 -16.18 -23.00
N TRP A 296 6.62 -16.57 -23.82
CA TRP A 296 7.62 -15.65 -24.35
C TRP A 296 7.11 -14.81 -25.50
N PHE A 297 6.15 -15.31 -26.28
CA PHE A 297 5.52 -14.53 -27.33
C PHE A 297 4.77 -13.32 -26.76
N SER A 298 3.95 -13.50 -25.72
CA SER A 298 3.19 -12.39 -25.11
C SER A 298 4.11 -11.38 -24.43
N ILE A 299 5.15 -11.85 -23.75
CA ILE A 299 6.19 -10.99 -23.14
C ILE A 299 6.92 -10.19 -24.22
N GLY A 300 7.39 -10.85 -25.28
CA GLY A 300 8.11 -10.22 -26.39
C GLY A 300 7.24 -9.22 -27.15
N LEU A 301 5.96 -9.54 -27.36
CA LEU A 301 4.99 -8.66 -28.00
C LEU A 301 4.75 -7.42 -27.13
N ALA A 302 4.50 -7.58 -25.82
CA ALA A 302 4.33 -6.45 -24.89
C ALA A 302 5.59 -5.55 -24.85
N PHE A 303 6.77 -6.16 -24.87
CA PHE A 303 8.04 -5.43 -24.94
C PHE A 303 8.18 -4.62 -26.24
N ALA A 304 7.89 -5.23 -27.39
CA ALA A 304 7.93 -4.55 -28.68
C ALA A 304 6.94 -3.36 -28.74
N TRP A 305 5.76 -3.51 -28.14
CA TRP A 305 4.78 -2.44 -28.02
C TRP A 305 5.27 -1.27 -27.18
N VAL A 306 5.86 -1.54 -26.00
CA VAL A 306 6.44 -0.49 -25.15
C VAL A 306 7.54 0.27 -25.89
N LEU A 307 8.41 -0.42 -26.63
CA LEU A 307 9.44 0.22 -27.45
C LEU A 307 8.84 1.08 -28.57
N THR A 308 7.80 0.58 -29.23
CA THR A 308 7.09 1.32 -30.28
C THR A 308 6.49 2.61 -29.73
N LEU A 309 5.84 2.55 -28.55
CA LEU A 309 5.31 3.73 -27.88
C LEU A 309 6.42 4.70 -27.44
N ALA A 310 7.54 4.20 -26.93
CA ALA A 310 8.67 5.05 -26.56
C ALA A 310 9.22 5.81 -27.79
N LEU A 311 9.38 5.13 -28.93
CA LEU A 311 9.78 5.76 -30.19
C LEU A 311 8.74 6.77 -30.68
N TRP A 312 7.44 6.44 -30.57
CA TRP A 312 6.35 7.34 -30.92
C TRP A 312 6.42 8.64 -30.13
N PHE A 313 6.48 8.54 -28.81
CA PHE A 313 6.52 9.70 -27.91
C PHE A 313 7.79 10.53 -28.07
N TRP A 314 8.91 9.92 -28.48
CA TRP A 314 10.17 10.64 -28.67
C TRP A 314 10.22 11.46 -29.97
N PHE A 315 9.75 10.87 -31.08
CA PHE A 315 9.97 11.46 -32.41
C PHE A 315 8.73 12.12 -33.02
N PHE A 316 7.53 11.67 -32.66
CA PHE A 316 6.32 12.04 -33.39
C PHE A 316 5.30 12.81 -32.56
N ALA A 317 5.16 12.48 -31.27
CA ALA A 317 4.06 12.96 -30.43
C ALA A 317 3.94 14.48 -30.30
N ASP A 318 5.06 15.23 -30.34
CA ASP A 318 5.03 16.70 -30.27
C ASP A 318 4.28 17.35 -31.47
N ASN A 319 4.11 16.64 -32.59
CA ASN A 319 3.35 17.12 -33.76
C ASN A 319 1.84 16.86 -33.67
N PHE A 320 1.38 16.23 -32.59
CA PHE A 320 -0.02 15.84 -32.41
C PHE A 320 -0.55 16.42 -31.09
N ASP A 321 -1.84 16.70 -31.04
CA ASP A 321 -2.47 17.11 -29.79
C ASP A 321 -2.62 15.91 -28.81
N MET A 322 -3.04 16.21 -27.58
CA MET A 322 -3.22 15.18 -26.54
C MET A 322 -4.27 14.12 -26.91
N TYR A 323 -5.35 14.50 -27.60
CA TYR A 323 -6.42 13.57 -27.98
C TYR A 323 -5.97 12.65 -29.11
N GLN A 324 -5.22 13.18 -30.08
CA GLN A 324 -4.62 12.41 -31.16
C GLN A 324 -3.60 11.40 -30.62
N ASN A 325 -2.70 11.84 -29.72
CA ASN A 325 -1.76 10.94 -29.05
C ASN A 325 -2.47 9.84 -28.24
N LEU A 326 -3.56 10.17 -27.55
CA LEU A 326 -4.39 9.19 -26.85
C LEU A 326 -5.05 8.20 -27.81
N ALA A 327 -5.56 8.66 -28.96
CA ALA A 327 -6.15 7.80 -29.97
C ALA A 327 -5.12 6.79 -30.53
N ILE A 328 -3.89 7.24 -30.78
CA ILE A 328 -2.80 6.39 -31.26
C ILE A 328 -2.44 5.34 -30.21
N PHE A 329 -2.37 5.72 -28.95
CA PHE A 329 -2.20 4.78 -27.84
C PHE A 329 -3.31 3.71 -27.84
N LEU A 330 -4.58 4.11 -27.89
CA LEU A 330 -5.73 3.18 -27.88
C LEU A 330 -5.74 2.25 -29.09
N VAL A 331 -5.48 2.75 -30.30
CA VAL A 331 -5.41 1.94 -31.51
C VAL A 331 -4.26 0.93 -31.42
N SER A 332 -3.10 1.34 -30.93
CA SER A 332 -1.97 0.42 -30.74
C SER A 332 -2.27 -0.67 -29.71
N LEU A 333 -2.99 -0.34 -28.63
CA LEU A 333 -3.44 -1.29 -27.62
C LEU A 333 -4.46 -2.29 -28.18
N LEU A 334 -5.40 -1.84 -29.03
CA LEU A 334 -6.34 -2.71 -29.73
C LEU A 334 -5.64 -3.65 -30.70
N ALA A 335 -4.65 -3.14 -31.47
CA ALA A 335 -3.84 -3.97 -32.36
C ALA A 335 -3.08 -5.05 -31.56
N MET A 336 -2.52 -4.67 -30.41
CA MET A 336 -1.87 -5.61 -29.50
C MET A 336 -2.80 -6.69 -28.99
N ALA A 337 -4.00 -6.31 -28.52
CA ALA A 337 -5.02 -7.25 -28.06
C ALA A 337 -5.45 -8.21 -29.18
N ALA A 338 -5.58 -7.72 -30.41
CA ALA A 338 -5.93 -8.54 -31.57
C ALA A 338 -4.82 -9.55 -31.93
N ILE A 339 -3.54 -9.13 -31.88
CA ILE A 339 -2.39 -10.01 -32.14
C ILE A 339 -2.28 -11.06 -31.03
N SER A 340 -2.37 -10.65 -29.75
CA SER A 340 -2.28 -11.59 -28.64
C SER A 340 -3.46 -12.56 -28.60
N GLY A 341 -4.68 -12.06 -28.86
CA GLY A 341 -5.89 -12.85 -28.88
C GLY A 341 -5.91 -13.87 -30.01
N SER A 342 -5.48 -13.48 -31.22
CA SER A 342 -5.37 -14.42 -32.34
C SER A 342 -4.30 -15.49 -32.11
N ALA A 343 -3.15 -15.12 -31.53
CA ALA A 343 -2.13 -16.10 -31.13
C ALA A 343 -2.63 -17.09 -30.06
N GLN A 344 -3.46 -16.64 -29.11
CA GLN A 344 -4.08 -17.52 -28.12
C GLN A 344 -5.19 -18.40 -28.71
N TRP A 345 -5.98 -17.86 -29.65
CA TRP A 345 -7.03 -18.61 -30.33
C TRP A 345 -6.48 -19.80 -31.13
N LEU A 346 -5.38 -19.58 -31.88
CA LEU A 346 -4.73 -20.66 -32.63
C LEU A 346 -4.30 -21.82 -31.71
N LYS A 347 -3.84 -21.51 -30.50
CA LYS A 347 -3.49 -22.54 -29.52
C LYS A 347 -4.71 -23.31 -29.01
N TRP A 348 -5.82 -22.62 -28.75
CA TRP A 348 -7.05 -23.29 -28.33
C TRP A 348 -7.51 -24.30 -29.38
N HIS A 349 -7.43 -23.92 -30.66
CA HIS A 349 -7.73 -24.82 -31.76
C HIS A 349 -6.78 -26.04 -31.81
N ASP A 350 -5.49 -25.85 -31.53
CA ASP A 350 -4.53 -26.97 -31.45
C ASP A 350 -4.84 -27.93 -30.29
N PHE A 351 -5.34 -27.42 -29.15
CA PHE A 351 -5.82 -28.25 -28.03
C PHE A 351 -7.11 -29.01 -28.36
N GLU A 352 -8.04 -28.39 -29.08
CA GLU A 352 -9.27 -29.07 -29.53
C GLU A 352 -8.97 -30.14 -30.59
N ALA A 353 -7.89 -29.98 -31.35
CA ALA A 353 -7.45 -30.93 -32.37
C ALA A 353 -6.63 -32.11 -31.80
N MET A 354 -6.26 -32.09 -30.51
CA MET A 354 -5.71 -33.28 -29.85
C MET A 354 -6.85 -34.27 -29.63
N ASP A 355 -6.83 -35.36 -30.37
CA ASP A 355 -7.80 -36.44 -30.25
C ASP A 355 -7.66 -37.06 -28.85
N TRP A 356 -8.68 -36.89 -28.00
CA TRP A 356 -8.68 -37.35 -26.61
C TRP A 356 -9.05 -38.84 -26.47
N GLU A 357 -9.08 -39.58 -27.59
CA GLU A 357 -9.52 -40.99 -27.65
C GLU A 357 -8.39 -42.03 -27.55
N ASP A 358 -7.12 -41.61 -27.42
CA ASP A 358 -5.98 -42.46 -27.06
C ASP A 358 -5.61 -42.32 -25.57
#